data_AF-A0A3M9ZJN4-F1
#
_entry.id   AF-A0A3M9ZJN4-F1
#
_cell.length_a   1.000
_cell.length_b   1.000
_cell.length_c   1.000
_cell.angle_alpha   90.00
_cell.angle_beta   90.00
_cell.angle_gamma   90.00
#
_symmetry.space_group_name_H-M   'P 1'
#
loop_
_entity.id
_entity.type
_entity.pdbx_description
1 polymer ?
#
loop_
_entity_poly.entity_id
_entity_poly.type
_entity_poly.pdbx_seq_one_letter_code
_entity_poly.pdbx_strand_id
1 'polypeptide(L)'
;MKGVKISIEPNPVAQNEVVTITVSVPDGGGSTGWFMRIVAAHDSAVVKCEPRGLGAYGSPREGDPGTYDCEIQTVRFETGGYLVDLSPTAAFDPQYMASKKFTVTGQRMAIATANWAGSDGDPILGGMHHGLP
;
A
#
# COMPACT_ATOMS: atom_id res chain seq x y z
N MET A 1 8.42 -20.87 -8.55
CA MET A 1 9.18 -19.96 -9.43
C MET A 1 10.47 -19.58 -8.70
N LYS A 2 11.66 -19.81 -9.27
CA LYS A 2 12.91 -19.41 -8.63
C LYS A 2 13.31 -18.02 -9.12
N GLY A 3 13.72 -17.15 -8.21
CA GLY A 3 14.30 -15.84 -8.55
C GLY A 3 13.34 -14.70 -8.85
N VAL A 4 12.03 -14.92 -8.91
CA VAL A 4 11.03 -13.83 -9.06
C VAL A 4 11.10 -12.89 -7.85
N LYS A 5 11.16 -11.58 -8.11
CA LYS A 5 11.15 -10.55 -7.09
C LYS A 5 9.82 -9.79 -7.14
N ILE A 6 9.25 -9.53 -5.97
CA ILE A 6 8.02 -8.75 -5.81
C ILE A 6 8.33 -7.55 -4.91
N SER A 7 8.08 -6.37 -5.45
CA SER A 7 8.13 -5.08 -4.75
C SER A 7 6.73 -4.47 -4.72
N ILE A 8 6.40 -3.78 -3.62
CA ILE A 8 5.07 -3.22 -3.40
C ILE A 8 5.26 -1.82 -2.82
N GLU A 9 4.75 -0.81 -3.52
CA GLU A 9 4.88 0.60 -3.15
C GLU A 9 3.57 1.36 -3.38
N PRO A 10 3.09 2.17 -2.41
CA PRO A 10 3.61 2.31 -1.04
C PRO A 10 3.29 1.08 -0.17
N ASN A 11 4.09 0.85 0.88
CA ASN A 11 3.81 -0.14 1.91
C ASN A 11 4.30 0.37 3.28
N PRO A 12 3.41 0.63 4.25
CA PRO A 12 1.96 0.44 4.21
C PRO A 12 1.25 1.35 3.20
N VAL A 13 0.11 0.91 2.69
CA VAL A 13 -0.76 1.68 1.79
C VAL A 13 -2.02 2.09 2.53
N ALA A 14 -2.48 3.34 2.37
CA ALA A 14 -3.74 3.77 2.97
C ALA A 14 -4.92 3.22 2.18
N GLN A 15 -6.03 2.94 2.87
CA GLN A 15 -7.27 2.54 2.21
C GLN A 15 -7.71 3.63 1.21
N ASN A 16 -8.21 3.19 0.05
CA ASN A 16 -8.56 4.02 -1.11
C ASN A 16 -7.38 4.61 -1.89
N GLU A 17 -6.14 4.24 -1.56
CA GLU A 17 -4.96 4.58 -2.37
C GLU A 17 -4.67 3.52 -3.43
N VAL A 18 -3.88 3.92 -4.43
CA VAL A 18 -3.28 3.01 -5.41
C VAL A 18 -2.01 2.40 -4.82
N VAL A 19 -1.85 1.10 -5.01
CA VAL A 19 -0.60 0.39 -4.76
C VAL A 19 -0.05 -0.13 -6.08
N THR A 20 1.24 0.08 -6.31
CA THR A 20 1.99 -0.45 -7.43
C THR A 20 2.72 -1.70 -6.98
N ILE A 21 2.42 -2.82 -7.61
CA ILE A 21 3.15 -4.08 -7.46
C ILE A 21 4.10 -4.21 -8.65
N THR A 22 5.39 -4.20 -8.37
CA THR A 22 6.43 -4.44 -9.37
C THR A 22 6.90 -5.88 -9.27
N VAL A 23 6.84 -6.60 -10.39
CA VAL A 23 7.25 -8.00 -10.53
C VAL A 23 8.45 -8.06 -11.47
N SER A 24 9.60 -8.53 -10.97
CA SER A 24 10.78 -8.76 -11.81
C SER A 24 11.06 -10.25 -11.97
N VAL A 25 11.16 -10.69 -13.22
CA VAL A 25 11.38 -12.08 -13.63
C VAL A 25 12.79 -12.20 -14.21
N PRO A 26 13.75 -12.82 -13.48
CA PRO A 26 15.16 -12.81 -13.86
C PRO A 26 15.47 -13.59 -15.15
N ASP A 27 14.64 -14.56 -15.52
CA ASP A 27 14.85 -15.40 -16.71
C ASP A 27 14.15 -14.85 -17.97
N GLY A 28 13.71 -13.58 -17.96
CA GLY A 28 13.05 -12.97 -19.12
C GLY A 28 11.72 -13.63 -19.50
N GLY A 29 11.08 -14.33 -18.55
CA GLY A 29 9.76 -14.93 -18.75
C GLY A 29 8.75 -13.86 -19.14
N GLY A 30 8.16 -13.99 -20.32
CA GLY A 30 7.21 -13.01 -20.84
C GLY A 30 6.00 -12.82 -19.92
N SER A 31 5.32 -11.67 -20.09
CA SER A 31 4.12 -11.26 -19.33
C SER A 31 2.94 -12.24 -19.41
N THR A 32 3.01 -13.27 -20.26
CA THR A 32 1.91 -14.17 -20.57
C THR A 32 1.86 -15.45 -19.71
N GLY A 33 2.77 -15.61 -18.74
CA GLY A 33 3.00 -16.91 -18.09
C GLY A 33 2.65 -17.03 -16.61
N TRP A 34 2.12 -15.98 -15.94
CA TRP A 34 1.88 -16.02 -14.50
C TRP A 34 0.54 -15.40 -14.10
N PHE A 35 0.01 -15.91 -12.99
CA PHE A 35 -1.26 -15.54 -12.38
C PHE A 35 -0.96 -14.85 -11.06
N MET A 36 -1.66 -13.75 -10.80
CA MET A 36 -1.58 -13.02 -9.54
C MET A 36 -2.88 -13.17 -8.75
N ARG A 37 -2.78 -13.33 -7.44
CA ARG A 37 -3.93 -13.15 -6.55
C ARG A 37 -3.52 -12.35 -5.33
N ILE A 38 -4.52 -11.69 -4.75
CA ILE A 38 -4.36 -11.03 -3.47
C ILE A 38 -5.30 -11.68 -2.48
N VAL A 39 -4.75 -12.09 -1.34
CA VAL A 39 -5.48 -12.77 -0.27
C VAL A 39 -5.17 -12.12 1.08
N ALA A 40 -6.07 -12.27 2.05
CA ALA A 40 -5.77 -11.85 3.42
C ALA A 40 -4.59 -12.66 3.97
N ALA A 41 -3.66 -11.99 4.65
CA ALA A 41 -2.56 -12.69 5.32
C ALA A 41 -3.12 -13.55 6.47
N HIS A 42 -2.54 -14.75 6.68
CA HIS A 42 -2.99 -15.70 7.70
C HIS A 42 -2.98 -15.13 9.13
N ASP A 43 -2.12 -14.14 9.40
CA ASP A 43 -1.98 -13.46 10.69
C ASP A 43 -2.78 -12.15 10.77
N SER A 44 -3.60 -11.84 9.76
CA SER A 44 -4.41 -10.63 9.71
C SER A 44 -5.69 -10.78 10.52
N ALA A 45 -6.10 -9.71 11.21
CA ALA A 45 -7.44 -9.62 11.84
C ALA A 45 -8.57 -9.50 10.80
N VAL A 46 -8.24 -9.39 9.51
CA VAL A 46 -9.18 -9.33 8.37
C VAL A 46 -9.80 -10.71 8.15
N VAL A 47 -11.10 -10.82 8.39
CA VAL A 47 -11.83 -12.10 8.36
C VAL A 47 -12.23 -12.51 6.94
N LYS A 48 -12.34 -11.57 6.00
CA LYS A 48 -12.80 -11.86 4.64
C LYS A 48 -12.16 -10.94 3.61
N CYS A 49 -11.10 -11.41 2.96
CA CYS A 49 -10.81 -10.95 1.61
C CYS A 49 -11.14 -12.09 0.67
N GLU A 50 -12.20 -11.95 -0.13
CA GLU A 50 -12.42 -12.89 -1.23
C GLU A 50 -11.17 -12.87 -2.12
N PRO A 51 -10.54 -14.02 -2.40
CA PRO A 51 -9.36 -14.08 -3.24
C PRO A 51 -9.65 -13.39 -4.57
N ARG A 52 -9.08 -12.20 -4.76
CA ARG A 52 -9.18 -11.51 -6.04
C ARG A 52 -8.08 -12.06 -6.92
N GLY A 53 -8.45 -13.04 -7.76
CA GLY A 53 -7.64 -13.42 -8.91
C GLY A 53 -7.58 -12.23 -9.85
N LEU A 54 -6.42 -11.57 -9.88
CA LEU A 54 -6.14 -10.59 -10.90
C LEU A 54 -5.46 -11.37 -12.02
N GLY A 55 -6.13 -11.49 -13.16
CA GLY A 55 -5.46 -11.84 -14.40
C GLY A 55 -4.46 -10.73 -14.69
N ALA A 56 -3.25 -10.86 -14.14
CA ALA A 56 -2.25 -9.81 -14.19
C ALA A 56 -1.49 -9.94 -15.50
N TYR A 57 -2.02 -9.28 -16.52
CA TYR A 57 -1.19 -8.84 -17.63
C TYR A 57 -0.41 -7.62 -17.13
N GLY A 58 0.64 -7.86 -16.34
CA GLY A 58 1.47 -6.77 -15.84
C GLY A 58 1.99 -5.95 -17.02
N SER A 59 1.88 -4.62 -16.93
CA SER A 59 2.39 -3.74 -17.98
C SER A 59 3.91 -3.83 -17.96
N PRO A 60 4.57 -4.15 -19.09
CA PRO A 60 6.03 -4.14 -19.13
C PRO A 60 6.51 -2.74 -18.76
N ARG A 61 7.45 -2.67 -17.83
CA ARG A 61 8.04 -1.40 -17.41
C ARG A 61 8.94 -0.89 -18.52
N GLU A 62 8.72 0.34 -18.95
CA GLU A 62 9.50 0.96 -20.02
C GLU A 62 10.99 1.04 -19.61
N GLY A 63 11.87 0.52 -20.47
CA GLY A 63 13.31 0.52 -20.23
C GLY A 63 13.83 -0.55 -19.26
N ASP A 64 12.99 -1.39 -18.66
CA ASP A 64 13.40 -2.47 -17.75
C ASP A 64 12.82 -3.85 -18.18
N PRO A 65 13.53 -4.58 -19.07
CA PRO A 65 13.07 -5.87 -19.57
C PRO A 65 12.90 -6.90 -18.44
N GLY A 66 11.75 -7.58 -18.43
CA GLY A 66 11.44 -8.60 -17.41
C GLY A 66 10.87 -8.02 -16.11
N THR A 67 10.69 -6.70 -16.03
CA THR A 67 9.96 -6.03 -14.95
C THR A 67 8.58 -5.60 -15.42
N TYR A 68 7.57 -5.84 -14.58
CA TYR A 68 6.17 -5.57 -14.87
C TYR A 68 5.52 -4.84 -13.70
N ASP A 69 4.80 -3.77 -13.99
CA ASP A 69 4.05 -3.02 -12.99
C ASP A 69 2.57 -3.36 -13.04
N CYS A 70 1.97 -3.59 -11.88
CA CYS A 70 0.55 -3.88 -11.68
C CYS A 70 -0.02 -2.90 -10.66
N GLU A 71 -0.92 -2.02 -11.08
CA GLU A 71 -1.59 -1.09 -10.18
C GLU A 71 -2.90 -1.67 -9.65
N ILE A 72 -3.11 -1.56 -8.34
CA ILE A 72 -4.32 -2.01 -7.67
C ILE A 72 -4.87 -0.89 -6.81
N GLN A 73 -6.19 -0.72 -6.87
CA GLN A 73 -6.91 0.18 -5.99
C GLN A 73 -7.31 -0.54 -4.71
N THR A 74 -6.93 0.02 -3.56
CA THR A 74 -7.23 -0.55 -2.24
C THR A 74 -8.64 -0.24 -1.72
N VAL A 75 -9.53 0.30 -2.56
CA VAL A 75 -10.89 0.76 -2.18
C VAL A 75 -11.73 -0.33 -1.52
N ARG A 76 -11.54 -1.59 -1.92
CA ARG A 76 -12.29 -2.75 -1.38
C ARG A 76 -11.53 -3.53 -0.32
N PHE A 77 -10.38 -3.01 0.13
CA PHE A 77 -9.55 -3.68 1.12
C PHE A 77 -9.86 -3.11 2.50
N GLU A 78 -10.06 -3.99 3.47
CA GLU A 78 -10.13 -3.66 4.88
C GLU A 78 -8.73 -3.36 5.43
N THR A 79 -8.66 -2.70 6.59
CA THR A 79 -7.38 -2.48 7.28
C THR A 79 -6.80 -3.82 7.75
N GLY A 80 -5.56 -4.13 7.34
CA GLY A 80 -4.87 -5.35 7.75
C GLY A 80 -3.76 -5.79 6.80
N GLY A 81 -3.24 -6.98 7.05
CA GLY A 81 -2.19 -7.60 6.22
C GLY A 81 -2.77 -8.37 5.04
N TYR A 82 -2.12 -8.25 3.89
CA TYR A 82 -2.45 -8.94 2.64
C TYR A 82 -1.22 -9.57 2.03
N LEU A 83 -1.42 -10.65 1.28
CA LEU A 83 -0.39 -11.33 0.52
C LEU A 83 -0.69 -11.19 -0.97
N VAL A 84 0.32 -10.78 -1.73
CA VAL A 84 0.37 -10.88 -3.18
C VAL A 84 1.03 -12.21 -3.51
N ASP A 85 0.25 -13.15 -4.04
CA ASP A 85 0.78 -14.43 -4.53
C ASP A 85 0.89 -14.38 -6.05
N LEU A 86 2.02 -14.87 -6.56
CA LEU A 86 2.28 -15.07 -7.98
C LEU A 86 2.50 -16.55 -8.25
N SER A 87 1.89 -17.10 -9.30
CA SER A 87 2.01 -18.51 -9.67
C SER A 87 2.05 -18.69 -11.18
N PRO A 88 2.86 -19.63 -11.72
CA PRO A 88 2.89 -19.88 -13.16
C PRO A 88 1.70 -20.75 -13.64
N THR A 89 0.99 -21.44 -12.74
CA THR A 89 0.05 -22.51 -13.11
C THR A 89 -1.40 -22.27 -12.67
N ALA A 90 -1.74 -21.06 -12.20
CA ALA A 90 -3.04 -20.68 -11.60
C ALA A 90 -3.48 -21.52 -10.39
N ALA A 91 -2.78 -22.61 -10.06
CA ALA A 91 -3.06 -23.50 -8.93
C ALA A 91 -2.58 -22.90 -7.60
N PHE A 92 -1.69 -21.90 -7.63
CA PHE A 92 -1.10 -21.26 -6.44
C PHE A 92 -0.60 -22.25 -5.39
N ASP A 93 0.08 -23.30 -5.87
CA ASP A 93 0.75 -24.26 -5.01
C ASP A 93 1.93 -23.56 -4.29
N PRO A 94 2.03 -23.65 -2.94
CA PRO A 94 3.08 -23.00 -2.17
C PRO A 94 4.50 -23.29 -2.63
N GLN A 95 4.74 -24.47 -3.21
CA GLN A 95 6.08 -24.87 -3.69
C GLN A 95 6.48 -24.15 -4.98
N TYR A 96 5.51 -23.64 -5.73
CA TYR A 96 5.72 -23.06 -7.05
C TYR A 96 5.34 -21.58 -7.12
N MET A 97 4.82 -20.99 -6.04
CA MET A 97 4.46 -19.58 -5.96
C MET A 97 5.57 -18.69 -5.39
N ALA A 98 5.46 -17.39 -5.62
CA ALA A 98 6.20 -16.36 -4.90
C ALA A 98 5.19 -15.45 -4.20
N SER A 99 5.48 -15.08 -2.95
CA SER A 99 4.53 -14.31 -2.14
C SER A 99 5.21 -13.11 -1.49
N LYS A 100 4.48 -11.98 -1.41
CA LYS A 100 4.94 -10.78 -0.72
C LYS A 100 3.81 -10.16 0.09
N LYS A 101 4.13 -9.79 1.33
CA LYS A 101 3.18 -9.16 2.24
C LYS A 101 3.18 -7.64 2.09
N PHE A 102 2.00 -7.04 2.15
CA PHE A 102 1.80 -5.61 2.34
C PHE A 102 0.68 -5.35 3.36
N THR A 103 0.65 -4.13 3.89
CA THR A 103 -0.34 -3.74 4.90
C THR A 103 -1.20 -2.61 4.36
N VAL A 104 -2.52 -2.79 4.43
CA VAL A 104 -3.48 -1.70 4.22
C VAL A 104 -3.79 -1.08 5.58
N THR A 105 -3.57 0.22 5.72
CA THR A 105 -3.95 0.99 6.90
C THR A 105 -5.24 1.74 6.64
N GLY A 106 -6.06 1.96 7.66
CA GLY A 106 -7.20 2.87 7.54
C GLY A 106 -6.76 4.24 7.02
N GLN A 107 -7.67 4.97 6.36
CA GLN A 107 -7.36 6.34 5.96
C GLN A 107 -6.86 7.10 7.18
N ARG A 108 -5.62 7.57 7.10
CA ARG A 108 -5.11 8.51 8.07
C ARG A 108 -5.96 9.75 7.84
N MET A 109 -6.94 10.01 8.72
CA MET A 109 -7.41 11.38 8.86
C MET A 109 -6.14 12.17 9.15
N ALA A 110 -5.74 13.00 8.19
CA ALA A 110 -4.78 14.03 8.45
C ALA A 110 -5.44 14.90 9.52
N ILE A 111 -5.15 14.60 10.79
CA ILE A 111 -5.26 15.60 11.83
C ILE A 111 -4.21 16.61 11.37
N ALA A 112 -4.67 17.63 10.66
CA ALA A 112 -3.90 18.84 10.54
C ALA A 112 -3.69 19.28 11.98
N THR A 113 -2.54 18.94 12.54
CA THR A 113 -2.02 19.67 13.69
C THR A 113 -1.80 21.06 13.14
N ALA A 114 -2.84 21.89 13.22
CA ALA A 114 -2.68 23.31 13.11
C ALA A 114 -1.75 23.66 14.28
N ASN A 115 -0.44 23.68 14.01
CA ASN A 115 0.46 24.50 14.79
C ASN A 115 -0.03 25.93 14.56
N TRP A 116 -1.05 26.33 15.33
CA TRP A 116 -1.20 27.72 15.71
C TRP A 116 0.07 28.06 16.48
N ALA A 117 1.09 28.45 15.72
CA ALA A 117 2.16 29.27 16.24
C ALA A 117 1.45 30.50 16.82
N GLY A 118 1.34 30.51 18.14
CA GLY A 118 0.94 31.69 18.88
C GLY A 118 1.83 32.83 18.41
N SER A 119 1.27 33.74 17.64
CA SER A 119 1.79 35.09 17.56
C SER A 119 1.22 35.79 18.78
N ASP A 120 1.85 35.50 19.91
CA ASP A 120 1.76 36.27 21.14
C ASP A 120 2.38 37.64 20.82
N GLY A 121 1.52 38.54 20.36
CA GLY A 121 1.80 39.94 20.10
C GLY A 121 0.77 40.75 20.87
N ASP A 122 0.79 40.61 22.20
CA ASP A 122 -0.02 41.43 23.10
C ASP A 122 0.53 42.87 23.11
N PRO A 123 -0.29 43.89 22.80
CA PRO A 123 0.06 45.27 23.13
C PRO A 123 -0.06 45.43 24.64
N ILE A 124 1.08 45.68 25.31
CA ILE A 124 1.17 46.07 26.73
C ILE A 124 0.10 47.12 27.05
N LEU A 125 -1.02 46.67 27.61
CA LEU A 125 -2.06 47.48 28.21
C LEU A 125 -1.82 47.37 29.73
N GLY A 126 -0.90 48.21 30.21
CA GLY A 126 -0.63 48.36 31.63
C GLY A 126 -1.86 48.91 32.34
N GLY A 127 -2.61 48.04 33.01
CA GLY A 127 -3.60 48.42 34.01
C GLY A 127 -2.95 48.55 35.39
N MET A 128 -3.36 49.57 36.15
CA MET A 128 -3.33 49.77 37.62
C MET A 128 -3.41 51.30 37.86
N HIS A 129 -4.19 51.90 38.75
CA HIS A 129 -5.09 51.46 39.82
C HIS A 129 -5.84 52.74 40.32
N HIS A 130 -7.10 52.60 40.70
CA HIS A 130 -7.98 53.44 41.54
C HIS A 130 -7.47 54.75 42.22
N GLY A 131 -8.32 55.81 42.19
CA GLY A 131 -8.41 56.81 43.28
C GLY A 131 -8.89 58.22 42.89
N LEU A 132 -10.21 58.50 42.97
CA LEU A 132 -10.80 59.84 43.20
C LEU A 132 -10.70 60.20 44.70
N PRO A 133 -10.95 61.45 45.16
CA PRO A 133 -11.41 62.67 44.48
C PRO A 133 -10.35 63.76 44.27
#